data_AF-A0AA41MH47-F1
#
_entry.id   AF-A0AA41MH47-F1
#
_cell.length_a   1.000
_cell.length_b   1.000
_cell.length_c   1.000
_cell.angle_alpha   90.00
_cell.angle_beta   90.00
_cell.angle_gamma   90.00
#
_symmetry.space_group_name_H-M   'P 1'
#
loop_
_entity.id
_entity.type
_entity.pdbx_description
1 polymer ?
#
loop_
_entity_poly.entity_id
_entity_poly.type
_entity_poly.pdbx_seq_one_letter_code
_entity_poly.pdbx_strand_id
1 'polypeptide(L)'
;MSLSGLKTELKFLTSILDKNHERFRVISWKLDKLHCQFLVPPLAPPGSLYSPQLPLTLHCNITESYPSSSPIWFGDSNYPTLTSVLELLEDAKNNNSLRQ
;
A
#
# COMPACT_ATOMS: atom_id res chain seq x y z
N MET A 1 -5.91 -11.74 16.75
CA MET A 1 -7.10 -11.34 15.97
C MET A 1 -7.49 -12.51 15.09
N SER A 2 -8.78 -12.81 14.97
CA SER A 2 -9.25 -13.93 14.13
C SER A 2 -9.19 -13.55 12.65
N LEU A 3 -9.10 -14.54 11.74
CA LEU A 3 -9.18 -14.36 10.27
C LEU A 3 -10.41 -13.55 9.83
N SER A 4 -11.49 -13.56 10.63
CA SER A 4 -12.68 -12.74 10.43
C SER A 4 -12.46 -11.23 10.62
N GLY A 5 -11.54 -10.84 11.50
CA GLY A 5 -11.15 -9.45 11.71
C GLY A 5 -10.43 -8.89 10.49
N LEU A 6 -9.42 -9.61 10.01
CA LEU A 6 -8.64 -9.23 8.83
C LEU A 6 -9.52 -9.02 7.58
N LYS A 7 -10.48 -9.90 7.34
CA LYS A 7 -11.43 -9.74 6.23
C LYS A 7 -12.24 -8.44 6.34
N THR A 8 -12.61 -8.05 7.56
CA THR A 8 -13.37 -6.83 7.82
C THR A 8 -12.50 -5.60 7.61
N GLU A 9 -11.26 -5.64 8.08
CA GLU A 9 -10.26 -4.60 7.86
C GLU A 9 -9.95 -4.40 6.37
N LEU A 10 -9.74 -5.49 5.61
CA LEU A 10 -9.49 -5.42 4.17
C LEU A 10 -10.69 -4.82 3.41
N LYS A 11 -11.91 -5.22 3.78
CA LYS A 11 -13.13 -4.60 3.23
C LYS A 11 -13.19 -3.11 3.52
N PHE A 12 -12.94 -2.72 4.76
CA PHE A 12 -12.92 -1.32 5.17
C PHE A 12 -11.87 -0.53 4.39
N LEU A 13 -10.65 -1.07 4.30
CA LEU A 13 -9.54 -0.48 3.56
C LEU A 13 -9.91 -0.26 2.09
N THR A 14 -10.56 -1.22 1.44
CA THR A 14 -11.04 -1.01 0.05
C THR A 14 -12.21 -0.05 -0.09
N SER A 15 -12.95 0.20 0.99
CA SER A 15 -14.02 1.19 0.99
C SER A 15 -13.48 2.62 1.06
N ILE A 16 -12.32 2.83 1.71
CA ILE A 16 -11.67 4.15 1.82
C ILE A 16 -10.63 4.39 0.72
N LEU A 17 -9.94 3.34 0.28
CA LEU A 17 -8.84 3.38 -0.70
C LEU A 17 -9.19 2.56 -1.94
N ASP A 18 -10.34 2.87 -2.55
CA ASP A 18 -10.79 2.23 -3.80
C ASP A 18 -9.79 2.47 -4.95
N LYS A 19 -9.92 1.70 -6.03
CA LYS A 19 -9.12 1.84 -7.26
C LYS A 19 -9.16 3.24 -7.90
N ASN A 20 -10.11 4.11 -7.54
CA ASN A 20 -10.20 5.48 -8.05
C ASN A 20 -9.56 6.52 -7.12
N HIS A 21 -9.02 6.11 -5.97
CA HIS A 21 -8.45 7.03 -5.01
C HIS A 21 -7.27 7.82 -5.64
N GLU A 22 -7.14 9.08 -5.23
CA GLU A 22 -6.21 10.06 -5.83
C GLU A 22 -4.73 9.69 -5.67
N ARG A 23 -4.38 8.96 -4.61
CA ARG A 23 -2.99 8.64 -4.22
C ARG A 23 -2.76 7.16 -4.02
N PHE A 24 -3.41 6.53 -3.05
CA PHE A 24 -3.28 5.09 -2.82
C PHE A 24 -4.52 4.33 -3.28
N ARG A 25 -4.38 3.40 -4.23
CA ARG A 25 -5.46 2.64 -4.86
C ARG A 25 -5.32 1.17 -4.52
N VAL A 26 -6.32 0.56 -3.91
CA VAL A 26 -6.36 -0.91 -3.83
C VAL A 26 -6.92 -1.47 -5.12
N ILE A 27 -6.09 -2.24 -5.83
CA ILE A 27 -6.46 -2.88 -7.10
C ILE A 27 -7.16 -4.20 -6.84
N SER A 28 -6.62 -4.99 -5.90
CA SER A 28 -7.17 -6.30 -5.54
C SER A 28 -6.70 -6.72 -4.15
N TRP A 29 -7.47 -7.57 -3.48
CA TRP A 29 -7.08 -8.13 -2.18
C TRP A 29 -7.63 -9.53 -1.99
N LYS A 30 -6.92 -10.29 -1.15
CA LYS A 30 -7.22 -11.63 -0.62
C LYS A 30 -6.79 -11.66 0.85
N LEU A 31 -7.13 -12.72 1.57
CA LEU A 31 -6.76 -12.85 2.99
C LEU A 31 -5.25 -12.90 3.19
N ASP A 32 -4.51 -13.48 2.24
CA ASP A 32 -3.06 -13.63 2.28
C ASP A 32 -2.32 -12.55 1.49
N LYS A 33 -3.01 -11.75 0.67
CA LYS A 33 -2.38 -10.85 -0.30
C LYS A 33 -3.14 -9.57 -0.53
N LEU A 34 -2.43 -8.46 -0.65
CA LEU A 34 -2.97 -7.16 -1.03
C LEU A 34 -2.20 -6.62 -2.23
N HIS A 35 -2.91 -6.10 -3.23
CA HIS A 35 -2.33 -5.46 -4.40
C HIS A 35 -2.82 -4.02 -4.46
N CYS A 36 -1.86 -3.09 -4.35
CA CYS A 36 -2.09 -1.66 -4.32
C CYS A 36 -1.28 -0.95 -5.40
N GLN A 37 -1.73 0.24 -5.75
CA GLN A 37 -1.00 1.17 -6.59
C GLN A 37 -0.90 2.52 -5.89
N PHE A 38 0.29 3.11 -5.90
CA PHE A 38 0.52 4.45 -5.39
C PHE A 38 0.82 5.42 -6.53
N LEU A 39 -0.02 6.44 -6.67
CA LEU A 39 0.19 7.54 -7.59
C LEU A 39 1.18 8.50 -6.95
N VAL A 40 2.41 8.49 -7.47
CA VAL A 40 3.43 9.46 -7.09
C VAL A 40 3.11 10.77 -7.79
N PRO A 41 2.98 11.89 -7.06
CA PRO A 41 2.86 13.21 -7.67
C PRO A 41 3.97 13.46 -8.68
N PRO A 42 3.75 14.22 -9.76
CA PRO A 42 4.80 14.51 -10.71
C PRO A 42 5.90 15.29 -9.97
N LEU A 43 7.11 14.75 -9.95
CA LEU A 43 8.28 15.47 -9.44
C LEU A 43 8.73 16.57 -10.43
N ALA A 44 8.16 16.59 -11.63
CA ALA A 44 8.48 17.56 -12.65
C ALA A 44 7.66 18.86 -12.47
N PRO A 45 8.27 20.02 -12.72
CA PRO A 45 7.56 21.29 -12.68
C PRO A 45 6.43 21.34 -13.72
N PRO A 46 5.33 22.08 -13.44
CA PRO A 46 4.23 22.25 -14.37
C PRO A 46 4.75 22.82 -15.70
N GLY A 47 4.67 22.04 -16.77
CA GLY A 47 5.18 22.39 -18.10
C GLY A 47 6.19 21.39 -18.69
N SER A 48 6.70 20.43 -17.92
CA SER A 48 7.54 19.35 -18.44
C SER A 48 6.70 18.27 -19.12
N LEU A 49 6.92 18.03 -20.42
CA LEU A 49 6.14 17.09 -21.25
C LEU A 49 6.52 15.61 -21.08
N TYR A 50 7.47 15.27 -20.22
CA TYR A 50 8.03 13.93 -20.18
C TYR A 50 8.21 13.40 -18.76
N SER A 51 7.10 12.97 -18.18
CA SER A 51 7.07 11.75 -17.36
C SER A 51 5.62 11.32 -17.22
N PRO A 52 5.15 10.27 -17.92
CA PRO A 52 3.86 9.67 -17.56
C PRO A 52 3.96 9.27 -16.09
N GLN A 53 3.07 9.82 -15.25
CA GLN A 53 2.98 9.40 -13.85
C GLN A 53 2.62 7.92 -13.85
N LEU A 54 3.62 7.06 -13.65
CA LEU A 54 3.37 5.64 -13.56
C LEU A 54 2.95 5.32 -12.12
N PRO A 55 1.79 4.68 -11.92
CA PRO A 55 1.44 4.20 -10.60
C PRO A 55 2.47 3.17 -10.12
N LEU A 56 3.01 3.36 -8.92
CA LEU A 56 3.88 2.39 -8.28
C LEU A 56 3.05 1.22 -7.79
N THR A 57 3.26 0.06 -8.38
CA THR A 57 2.59 -1.17 -7.95
C THR A 57 3.28 -1.76 -6.72
N LEU A 58 2.51 -1.97 -5.66
CA LEU A 58 2.93 -2.56 -4.39
C LEU A 58 2.10 -3.80 -4.10
N HIS A 59 2.77 -4.90 -3.81
CA HIS A 59 2.15 -6.15 -3.39
C HIS A 59 2.51 -6.38 -1.92
N CYS A 60 1.57 -6.84 -1.11
CA CYS A 60 1.88 -7.31 0.23
C CYS A 60 1.39 -8.74 0.43
N ASN A 61 2.16 -9.53 1.16
CA ASN A 61 1.78 -10.85 1.64
C ASN A 61 1.52 -10.78 3.14
N ILE A 62 0.31 -11.14 3.53
CA ILE A 62 -0.15 -11.25 4.91
C ILE A 62 0.04 -12.70 5.35
N THR A 63 0.89 -12.92 6.35
CA THR A 63 1.16 -14.26 6.89
C THR A 63 0.10 -14.65 7.92
N GLU A 64 -0.01 -15.96 8.20
CA GLU A 64 -0.94 -16.47 9.22
C GLU A 64 -0.63 -15.95 10.63
N SER A 65 0.60 -15.49 10.85
CA SER A 65 1.02 -14.83 12.08
C SER A 65 0.52 -13.39 12.20
N TYR A 66 -0.17 -12.82 11.21
CA TYR A 66 -0.80 -11.51 11.32
C TYR A 66 -1.90 -11.52 12.40
N PRO A 67 -1.99 -10.51 13.28
CA PRO A 67 -1.24 -9.25 13.29
C PRO A 67 0.07 -9.29 14.09
N SER A 68 0.44 -10.43 14.67
CA SER A 68 1.69 -10.58 15.46
C SER A 68 2.95 -10.35 14.61
N SER A 69 2.88 -10.66 13.31
CA SER A 69 3.90 -10.28 12.31
C SER A 69 3.35 -9.27 11.32
N SER A 70 4.21 -8.35 10.88
CA SER A 70 3.87 -7.41 9.81
C SER A 70 3.66 -8.12 8.47
N PRO A 71 2.80 -7.58 7.61
CA PRO A 71 2.75 -8.01 6.22
C PRO A 71 4.08 -7.69 5.53
N ILE A 72 4.47 -8.56 4.60
CA ILE A 72 5.70 -8.42 3.83
C ILE A 72 5.37 -7.64 2.56
N TRP A 73 5.99 -6.48 2.36
CA TRP A 73 5.75 -5.61 1.21
C TRP A 73 6.78 -5.83 0.10
N PHE A 74 6.30 -5.76 -1.14
CA PHE A 74 7.08 -5.93 -2.37
C PHE A 74 6.72 -4.81 -3.32
N GLY A 75 7.72 -4.20 -3.94
CA GLY A 75 7.51 -3.23 -5.02
C GLY A 75 7.91 -3.80 -6.36
N ASP A 76 7.08 -3.59 -7.37
CA ASP A 76 7.35 -4.07 -8.73
C ASP A 76 8.19 -3.06 -9.55
N SER A 77 8.80 -2.06 -8.91
CA SER A 77 9.45 -0.97 -9.63
C SER A 77 10.83 -0.61 -9.08
N ASN A 78 11.73 -0.27 -10.00
CA ASN A 78 13.11 0.17 -9.70
C ASN A 78 13.18 1.65 -9.26
N TYR A 79 12.06 2.26 -8.85
CA TYR A 79 12.08 3.66 -8.43
C TYR A 79 12.66 3.79 -7.02
N PRO A 80 13.62 4.69 -6.79
CA PRO A 80 14.23 4.90 -5.48
C PRO A 80 13.23 5.39 -4.42
N THR A 81 12.17 6.08 -4.87
CA THR A 81 11.05 6.51 -4.02
C THR A 81 10.26 5.32 -3.47
N LEU A 82 10.24 4.19 -4.18
CA LEU A 82 9.57 2.98 -3.72
C LEU A 82 10.30 2.41 -2.49
N THR A 83 11.63 2.37 -2.50
CA THR A 83 12.43 1.88 -1.37
C THR A 83 12.08 2.63 -0.09
N SER A 84 12.03 3.96 -0.13
CA SER A 84 11.66 4.77 1.04
C SER A 84 10.22 4.54 1.50
N VAL A 85 9.29 4.27 0.58
CA VAL A 85 7.90 3.93 0.94
C VAL A 85 7.82 2.54 1.57
N LEU A 86 8.55 1.54 1.06
CA LEU A 86 8.63 0.21 1.67
C LEU A 86 9.22 0.27 3.07
N GLU A 87 10.30 1.02 3.27
CA GLU A 87 10.92 1.22 4.58
C GLU A 87 9.93 1.88 5.56
N LEU A 88 9.17 2.89 5.12
CA LEU A 88 8.15 3.53 5.94
C LEU A 88 7.00 2.57 6.28
N LEU A 89 6.57 1.73 5.35
CA LEU A 89 5.52 0.73 5.57
C LEU A 89 5.96 -0.37 6.54
N GLU A 90 7.24 -0.74 6.52
CA GLU A 90 7.83 -1.68 7.48
C GLU A 90 7.92 -1.05 8.88
N ASP A 91 8.33 0.22 8.97
CA ASP A 91 8.44 0.96 10.24
C ASP A 91 7.07 1.34 10.84
N ALA A 92 6.04 1.54 10.02
CA ALA A 92 4.67 1.86 10.47
C ALA A 92 4.11 0.81 11.46
N LYS A 93 4.66 -0.41 11.48
CA LYS A 93 4.42 -1.44 12.51
C LYS A 93 4.63 -0.91 13.94
N ASN A 94 5.63 -0.05 14.14
CA ASN A 94 6.01 0.50 15.44
C ASN A 94 5.12 1.68 15.82
N ASN A 95 4.56 2.36 14.82
CA ASN A 95 3.72 3.55 14.98
C ASN A 95 2.23 3.19 14.88
N ASN A 96 1.75 2.36 15.81
CA ASN A 96 0.35 1.93 15.92
C ASN A 96 -0.60 3.06 16.39
N SER A 97 -0.50 4.26 15.80
CA SER A 97 -1.29 5.45 16.16
C SER A 97 -2.55 5.64 15.30
N LEU A 98 -3.19 4.55 14.88
CA LEU A 98 -4.61 4.57 14.48
C LEU A 98 -5.48 4.11 15.65
N ARG A 99 -5.25 4.72 16.82
CA ARG A 99 -6.15 4.67 17.96
C ARG A 99 -6.72 6.06 18.20
N GLN A 100 -7.84 6.35 17.55
CA GLN A 100 -8.82 7.30 18.06
C GLN A 100 -10.22 6.72 17.83
#